data_AF-A0A6V7WFY0-F1
#
_entry.id   AF-A0A6V7WFY0-F1
#
_cell.length_a   1.000
_cell.length_b   1.000
_cell.length_c   1.000
_cell.angle_alpha   90.00
_cell.angle_beta   90.00
_cell.angle_gamma   90.00
#
_symmetry.space_group_name_H-M   'P 1'
#
loop_
_entity.id
_entity.type
_entity.pdbx_description
1 polymer ?
#
loop_
_entity_poly.entity_id
_entity_poly.type
_entity_poly.pdbx_seq_one_letter_code
_entity_poly.pdbx_strand_id
1 'polypeptide(L)'
;MNAPSKIVYLFANLCLLACAVLRILRMPLLEEAVLSFALPGSWIFLLFFARSAKLTGPFVQMIYSMIAGDMFRFSIISSIFLISFSQAFFFLGKDIDAKRGLDKNDINYCEADHKVTNYASALDTFMTLFRICMNGMDYEEFGCTNYEPLAKTLLFL
;
A
#
# COMPACT_ATOMS: atom_id res chain seq x y z
N MET A 1 15.45 12.46 -28.69
CA MET A 1 16.39 11.47 -28.10
C MET A 1 16.46 11.73 -26.60
N ASN A 2 15.44 11.25 -25.87
CA ASN A 2 15.20 11.62 -24.48
C ASN A 2 16.07 10.72 -23.61
N ALA A 3 17.14 11.27 -23.02
CA ALA A 3 18.11 10.51 -22.24
C ALA A 3 17.51 10.17 -20.86
N PRO A 4 17.12 8.90 -20.60
CA PRO A 4 16.49 8.51 -19.34
C PRO A 4 17.43 8.72 -18.14
N SER A 5 18.74 8.77 -18.38
CA SER A 5 19.77 9.01 -17.36
C SER A 5 19.67 10.38 -16.68
N LYS A 6 19.26 11.44 -17.40
CA LYS A 6 19.13 12.79 -16.81
C LYS A 6 17.95 12.88 -15.84
N ILE A 7 16.85 12.18 -16.14
CA ILE A 7 15.64 12.16 -15.30
C ILE A 7 15.94 11.45 -13.97
N VAL A 8 16.63 10.30 -14.02
CA VAL A 8 17.00 9.55 -12.81
C VAL A 8 17.95 10.36 -11.93
N TYR A 9 18.92 11.08 -12.52
CA TYR A 9 19.83 11.94 -11.77
C TYR A 9 19.14 13.15 -11.12
N LEU A 10 18.18 13.74 -11.83
CA LEU A 10 17.38 14.86 -11.31
C LEU A 10 16.45 14.40 -10.19
N PHE A 11 15.79 13.25 -10.36
CA PHE A 11 14.93 12.65 -9.34
C PHE A 11 15.71 12.32 -8.07
N ALA A 12 16.91 11.76 -8.21
CA ALA A 12 17.74 11.43 -7.07
C ALA A 12 18.26 12.67 -6.32
N ASN A 13 18.69 13.72 -7.03
CA ASN A 13 19.05 14.99 -6.40
C ASN A 13 17.86 15.65 -5.71
N LEU A 14 16.66 15.59 -6.31
CA LEU A 14 15.43 16.11 -5.71
C LEU A 14 15.11 15.37 -4.40
N CYS A 15 15.25 14.04 -4.37
CA CYS A 15 14.98 13.22 -3.21
C CYS A 15 15.98 13.47 -2.06
N LEU A 16 17.28 13.62 -2.38
CA LEU A 16 18.30 14.04 -1.41
C LEU A 16 18.02 15.42 -0.83
N LEU A 17 17.63 16.37 -1.68
CA LEU A 17 17.34 17.75 -1.27
C LEU A 17 16.07 17.82 -0.42
N ALA A 18 15.04 17.04 -0.73
CA ALA A 18 13.83 16.92 0.08
C ALA A 18 14.12 16.37 1.49
N CYS A 19 14.98 15.36 1.60
CA CYS A 19 15.40 14.79 2.88
C CYS A 19 16.17 15.81 3.73
N ALA A 20 17.07 16.58 3.10
CA ALA A 20 17.80 17.66 3.76
C ALA A 20 16.90 18.81 4.24
N VAL A 21 15.90 19.20 3.43
CA VAL A 21 14.93 20.26 3.79
C VAL A 21 14.05 19.83 4.96
N LEU A 22 13.60 18.57 5.00
CA LEU A 22 12.80 18.06 6.11
C LEU A 22 13.57 18.09 7.44
N ARG A 23 14.86 17.76 7.41
CA ARG A 23 15.73 17.83 8.59
C ARG A 23 15.85 19.26 9.14
N ILE A 24 15.75 20.27 8.28
CA ILE A 24 15.81 21.69 8.68
C ILE A 24 14.48 22.17 9.28
N LEU A 25 13.34 21.61 8.86
CA LEU A 25 11.99 21.99 9.30
C LEU A 25 11.59 21.47 10.70
N ARG A 26 12.42 20.61 11.34
CA ARG A 26 12.30 20.15 12.73
C ARG A 26 10.90 19.64 13.15
N MET A 27 10.26 18.88 12.26
CA MET A 27 8.97 18.23 12.53
C MET A 27 9.17 16.71 12.71
N PRO A 28 9.19 16.18 13.95
CA PRO A 28 9.61 14.81 14.21
C PRO A 28 8.67 13.75 13.61
N LEU A 29 7.36 14.02 13.58
CA LEU A 29 6.38 13.05 13.07
C LEU A 29 6.44 12.89 11.54
N LEU A 30 6.70 14.00 10.83
CA LEU A 30 6.91 13.97 9.39
C LEU A 30 8.30 13.42 9.04
N GLU A 31 9.29 13.69 9.88
CA GLU A 31 10.65 13.16 9.76
C GLU A 31 10.65 11.63 9.80
N GLU A 32 10.00 11.00 10.78
CA GLU A 32 9.95 9.54 10.88
C GLU A 32 9.25 8.89 9.67
N ALA A 33 8.15 9.49 9.19
CA ALA A 33 7.43 9.00 8.02
C ALA A 33 8.26 9.10 6.73
N VAL A 34 8.93 10.24 6.51
CA VAL A 34 9.81 10.43 5.35
C VAL A 34 11.07 9.59 5.47
N LEU A 35 11.62 9.38 6.68
CA LEU A 35 12.76 8.50 6.90
C LEU A 35 12.40 7.05 6.52
N SER A 36 11.23 6.56 6.94
CA SER A 36 10.73 5.23 6.58
C SER A 36 10.64 5.04 5.06
N PHE A 37 10.23 6.08 4.32
CA PHE A 37 10.19 6.04 2.85
C PHE A 37 11.57 6.25 2.19
N ALA A 38 12.43 7.06 2.80
CA ALA A 38 13.76 7.38 2.28
C ALA A 38 14.74 6.21 2.44
N LEU A 39 14.57 5.34 3.44
CA LEU A 39 15.41 4.15 3.65
C LEU A 39 15.43 3.21 2.44
N PRO A 40 14.29 2.71 1.92
CA PRO A 40 14.28 1.93 0.69
C PRO A 40 14.73 2.77 -0.52
N GLY A 41 14.38 4.06 -0.57
CA GLY A 41 14.84 4.98 -1.62
C GLY A 41 16.37 5.12 -1.68
N SER A 42 17.04 5.09 -0.52
CA SER A 42 18.49 5.15 -0.40
C SER A 42 19.16 3.92 -1.00
N TRP A 43 18.60 2.73 -0.77
CA TRP A 43 19.11 1.50 -1.40
C TRP A 43 19.00 1.53 -2.93
N ILE A 44 17.89 2.04 -3.46
CA ILE A 44 17.73 2.21 -4.91
C ILE A 44 18.72 3.25 -5.47
N PHE A 45 19.02 4.32 -4.71
CA PHE A 45 20.01 5.31 -5.08
C PHE A 45 21.45 4.77 -5.08
N LEU A 46 21.82 3.91 -4.12
CA LEU A 46 23.13 3.26 -4.09
C LEU A 46 23.36 2.37 -5.32
N LEU A 47 22.32 1.68 -5.81
CA LEU A 47 22.37 0.91 -7.06
C LEU A 47 22.61 1.81 -8.29
N PHE A 48 22.18 3.07 -8.26
CA PHE A 48 22.49 4.05 -9.31
C PHE A 48 23.97 4.48 -9.29
N PHE A 49 24.61 4.57 -8.13
CA PHE A 49 26.06 4.81 -8.08
C PHE A 49 26.87 3.60 -8.55
N ALA A 50 26.43 2.39 -8.23
CA ALA A 50 27.03 1.15 -8.74
C ALA A 50 26.97 1.05 -10.27
N ARG A 51 25.98 1.70 -10.91
CA ARG A 51 25.88 1.85 -12.38
C ARG A 51 27.03 2.65 -13.00
N SER A 52 27.61 3.61 -12.26
CA SER A 52 28.71 4.46 -12.75
C SER A 52 30.06 3.73 -12.83
N ALA A 53 30.17 2.53 -12.26
CA ALA A 53 31.36 1.69 -12.38
C ALA A 53 31.37 0.99 -13.76
N LYS A 54 32.45 1.21 -14.53
CA LYS A 54 32.55 0.82 -15.95
C LYS A 54 32.35 -0.67 -16.23
N LEU A 55 32.61 -1.56 -15.26
CA LEU A 55 32.47 -3.01 -15.43
C LEU A 55 31.10 -3.56 -14.99
N THR A 56 30.48 -2.99 -13.95
CA THR A 56 29.22 -3.47 -13.35
C THR A 56 27.98 -2.73 -13.83
N GLY A 57 28.15 -1.60 -14.52
CA GLY A 57 27.07 -0.79 -15.09
C GLY A 57 26.05 -1.54 -15.96
N PRO A 58 26.49 -2.40 -16.90
CA PRO A 58 25.57 -3.17 -17.75
C PRO A 58 24.75 -4.22 -16.97
N PHE A 59 25.38 -4.88 -15.99
CA PHE A 59 24.75 -5.93 -15.18
C PHE A 59 23.64 -5.36 -14.28
N VAL A 60 23.93 -4.26 -13.58
CA VAL A 60 22.95 -3.58 -12.72
C VAL A 60 21.78 -3.02 -13.55
N GLN A 61 22.05 -2.50 -14.76
CA GLN A 61 21.00 -2.02 -15.66
C GLN A 61 20.05 -3.15 -16.09
N MET A 62 20.60 -4.32 -16.42
CA MET A 62 19.83 -5.47 -16.88
C MET A 62 18.86 -5.95 -15.80
N ILE A 63 19.36 -6.12 -14.57
CA ILE A 63 18.55 -6.49 -13.40
C ILE A 63 17.48 -5.43 -13.12
N TYR A 64 17.84 -4.14 -13.14
CA TYR A 64 16.88 -3.06 -12.92
C TYR A 64 15.76 -3.09 -13.95
N SER A 65 16.07 -3.35 -15.23
CA SER A 65 15.05 -3.40 -16.28
C SER A 65 14.12 -4.61 -16.15
N MET A 66 14.62 -5.74 -15.67
CA MET A 66 13.81 -6.91 -15.36
C MET A 66 12.88 -6.64 -14.18
N ILE A 67 13.43 -6.15 -13.06
CA ILE A 67 12.66 -5.89 -11.84
C ILE A 67 11.64 -4.78 -12.06
N ALA A 68 12.03 -3.65 -12.66
CA ALA A 68 11.11 -2.53 -12.90
C ALA A 68 9.98 -2.92 -13.86
N GLY A 69 10.29 -3.72 -14.89
CA GLY A 69 9.28 -4.21 -15.83
C GLY A 69 8.26 -5.14 -15.17
N ASP A 70 8.73 -6.06 -14.33
CA ASP A 70 7.88 -7.03 -13.62
C ASP A 70 7.04 -6.35 -12.53
N MET A 71 7.66 -5.51 -11.69
CA MET A 71 6.99 -4.77 -10.62
C MET A 71 5.94 -3.80 -11.15
N PHE A 72 6.18 -3.11 -12.28
CA PHE A 72 5.20 -2.18 -12.83
C PHE A 72 3.95 -2.90 -13.35
N ARG A 73 4.14 -4.02 -14.05
CA ARG A 73 3.04 -4.86 -14.54
C ARG A 73 2.24 -5.43 -13.37
N PHE A 74 2.93 -5.97 -12.37
CA PHE A 74 2.30 -6.47 -11.15
C PHE A 74 1.49 -5.37 -10.45
N SER A 75 2.09 -4.20 -10.22
CA SER A 75 1.43 -3.08 -9.54
C SER A 75 0.16 -2.59 -10.26
N ILE A 76 0.16 -2.53 -11.60
CA ILE A 76 -1.03 -2.12 -12.35
C ILE A 76 -2.16 -3.15 -12.17
N ILE A 77 -1.86 -4.43 -12.35
CA ILE A 77 -2.87 -5.49 -12.23
C ILE A 77 -3.42 -5.54 -10.79
N SER A 78 -2.53 -5.50 -9.79
CA SER A 78 -2.92 -5.51 -8.37
C SER A 78 -3.75 -4.28 -7.98
N SER A 79 -3.43 -3.09 -8.50
CA SER A 79 -4.21 -1.88 -8.20
C SER A 79 -5.61 -1.89 -8.83
N ILE A 80 -5.74 -2.35 -10.07
CA ILE A 80 -7.06 -2.50 -10.73
C ILE A 80 -7.92 -3.51 -9.95
N PHE A 81 -7.33 -4.63 -9.54
CA PHE A 81 -8.01 -5.65 -8.74
C PHE A 81 -8.47 -5.05 -7.40
N LEU A 82 -7.57 -4.49 -6.61
CA LEU A 82 -7.89 -3.93 -5.29
C LEU A 82 -8.95 -2.81 -5.33
N ILE A 83 -8.92 -1.94 -6.34
CA ILE A 83 -9.94 -0.89 -6.50
C ILE A 83 -11.31 -1.51 -6.81
N SER A 84 -11.35 -2.53 -7.66
CA SER A 84 -12.59 -3.24 -8.02
C SER A 84 -13.20 -3.94 -6.81
N PHE A 85 -12.38 -4.63 -6.00
CA PHE A 85 -12.84 -5.28 -4.77
C PHE A 85 -13.22 -4.27 -3.69
N SER A 86 -12.50 -3.14 -3.57
CA SER A 86 -12.85 -2.09 -2.59
C SER A 86 -14.29 -1.61 -2.73
N GLN A 87 -14.82 -1.50 -3.96
CA GLN A 87 -16.23 -1.12 -4.19
C GLN A 87 -17.22 -2.18 -3.67
N ALA A 88 -16.94 -3.46 -3.90
CA ALA A 88 -17.77 -4.56 -3.40
C ALA A 88 -17.76 -4.60 -1.87
N PHE A 89 -16.57 -4.53 -1.27
CA PHE A 89 -16.41 -4.52 0.19
C PHE A 89 -16.91 -3.24 0.86
N PHE A 90 -16.96 -2.10 0.16
CA PHE A 90 -17.58 -0.88 0.67
C PHE A 90 -19.08 -1.05 0.87
N PHE A 91 -19.76 -1.79 -0.01
CA PHE A 91 -21.17 -2.13 0.17
C PHE A 91 -21.37 -3.12 1.33
N LEU A 92 -20.49 -4.13 1.46
CA LEU A 92 -20.53 -5.04 2.61
C LEU A 92 -20.27 -4.30 3.94
N GLY A 93 -19.33 -3.36 3.97
CA GLY A 93 -19.03 -2.55 5.14
C GLY A 93 -20.25 -1.80 5.67
N LYS A 94 -21.05 -1.21 4.77
CA LYS A 94 -22.32 -0.54 5.11
C LYS A 94 -23.34 -1.48 5.78
N ASP A 95 -23.38 -2.76 5.41
CA ASP A 95 -24.24 -3.76 6.05
C ASP A 95 -23.78 -4.05 7.49
N ILE A 96 -22.46 -4.14 7.71
CA ILE A 96 -21.86 -4.35 9.04
C ILE A 96 -22.09 -3.13 9.94
N ASP A 97 -21.92 -1.91 9.41
CA ASP A 97 -22.20 -0.66 10.12
C ASP A 97 -23.67 -0.55 10.53
N ALA A 98 -24.60 -0.96 9.66
CA ALA A 98 -26.02 -0.99 9.98
C ALA A 98 -26.33 -1.96 11.13
N LYS A 99 -25.67 -3.13 11.18
CA LYS A 99 -25.83 -4.10 12.27
C LYS A 99 -25.22 -3.63 13.60
N ARG A 100 -24.14 -2.84 13.55
CA ARG A 100 -23.53 -2.23 14.75
C ARG A 100 -24.37 -1.12 15.37
N GLY A 101 -25.26 -0.49 14.60
CA GLY A 101 -26.22 0.50 15.10
C GLY A 101 -27.43 -0.06 15.83
N LEU A 102 -27.57 -1.40 15.89
CA LEU A 102 -28.62 -2.08 16.64
C LEU A 102 -28.27 -2.16 18.14
N ASP A 103 -29.28 -2.26 19.00
CA ASP A 103 -29.08 -2.37 20.45
C ASP A 103 -28.33 -3.67 20.82
N LYS A 104 -27.50 -3.62 21.87
CA LYS A 104 -26.69 -4.79 22.28
C LYS A 104 -27.50 -6.04 22.65
N ASN A 105 -28.79 -5.88 22.96
CA ASN A 105 -29.68 -7.00 23.28
C ASN A 105 -30.35 -7.64 22.06
N ASP A 106 -30.16 -7.11 20.85
CA ASP A 106 -30.71 -7.69 19.63
C ASP A 106 -29.94 -8.93 19.19
N ILE A 107 -30.65 -10.00 18.81
CA ILE A 107 -30.07 -11.25 18.27
C ILE A 107 -29.21 -11.06 17.01
N ASN A 108 -29.32 -9.89 16.35
CA ASN A 108 -28.56 -9.52 15.15
C ASN A 108 -27.43 -8.53 15.43
N TYR A 109 -27.24 -8.13 16.70
CA TYR A 109 -26.12 -7.29 17.13
C TYR A 109 -24.82 -8.09 17.05
N CYS A 110 -23.78 -7.44 16.54
CA CYS A 110 -22.48 -8.07 16.32
C CYS A 110 -21.38 -7.19 16.94
N GLU A 111 -20.80 -7.67 18.04
CA GLU A 111 -19.70 -7.01 18.73
C GLU A 111 -18.38 -7.50 18.13
N ALA A 112 -17.69 -6.62 17.38
CA ALA A 112 -16.33 -6.90 16.94
C ALA A 112 -15.34 -6.12 17.81
N ASP A 113 -14.41 -6.87 18.41
CA ASP A 113 -13.57 -6.55 19.56
C ASP A 113 -12.46 -5.52 19.29
N HIS A 114 -12.25 -5.10 18.04
CA HIS A 114 -11.13 -4.23 17.69
C HIS A 114 -11.56 -2.89 17.08
N LYS A 115 -10.89 -1.84 17.57
CA LYS A 115 -11.12 -0.45 17.21
C LYS A 115 -10.65 -0.19 15.76
N VAL A 116 -11.63 0.21 14.95
CA VAL A 116 -11.58 1.06 13.74
C VAL A 116 -11.22 0.40 12.41
N THR A 117 -12.24 -0.14 11.73
CA THR A 117 -12.36 -0.11 10.26
C THR A 117 -13.55 0.79 9.91
N ASN A 118 -13.30 2.09 9.74
CA ASN A 118 -14.30 2.98 9.16
C ASN A 118 -14.46 2.60 7.68
N TYR A 119 -15.48 1.80 7.33
CA TYR A 119 -15.89 1.62 5.93
C TYR A 119 -16.62 2.88 5.37
N ALA A 120 -16.34 4.05 5.94
CA ALA A 120 -17.01 5.31 5.63
C ALA A 120 -16.71 5.78 4.20
N SER A 121 -15.53 5.42 3.66
CA SER A 121 -15.07 5.80 2.33
C SER A 121 -14.38 4.65 1.60
N ALA A 122 -14.47 4.65 0.27
CA ALA A 122 -13.85 3.63 -0.58
C ALA A 122 -12.32 3.55 -0.45
N LEU A 123 -11.66 4.62 0.04
CA LEU A 123 -10.22 4.61 0.30
C LEU A 123 -9.85 3.86 1.59
N ASP A 124 -10.66 3.97 2.63
CA ASP A 124 -10.41 3.24 3.88
C ASP A 124 -10.62 1.74 3.68
N THR A 125 -11.65 1.35 2.91
CA THR A 125 -11.86 -0.04 2.47
C THR A 125 -10.68 -0.54 1.65
N PHE A 126 -10.15 0.27 0.73
CA PHE A 126 -8.98 -0.09 -0.07
C PHE A 126 -7.73 -0.33 0.79
N MET A 127 -7.44 0.58 1.73
CA MET A 127 -6.28 0.45 2.64
C MET A 127 -6.39 -0.78 3.53
N THR A 128 -7.61 -1.08 3.99
CA THR A 128 -7.92 -2.27 4.78
C THR A 128 -7.69 -3.54 3.96
N LEU A 129 -8.22 -3.61 2.73
CA LEU A 129 -7.99 -4.75 1.84
C LEU A 129 -6.51 -4.93 1.49
N PHE A 130 -5.82 -3.83 1.18
CA PHE A 130 -4.39 -3.85 0.88
C PHE A 130 -3.58 -4.41 2.06
N ARG A 131 -3.90 -3.97 3.28
CA ARG A 131 -3.28 -4.48 4.51
C ARG A 131 -3.56 -5.97 4.70
N ILE A 132 -4.79 -6.44 4.45
CA ILE A 132 -5.13 -7.87 4.54
C ILE A 132 -4.33 -8.67 3.50
N CYS A 133 -4.23 -8.22 2.25
CA CYS A 133 -3.45 -8.90 1.22
C CYS A 133 -1.95 -8.97 1.54
N MET A 134 -1.40 -7.95 2.20
CA MET A 134 0.04 -7.87 2.53
C MET A 134 0.41 -8.55 3.84
N ASN A 135 -0.46 -8.46 4.86
CA ASN A 135 -0.16 -8.85 6.24
C ASN A 135 -0.99 -10.05 6.74
N GLY A 136 -2.07 -10.43 6.05
CA GLY A 136 -2.76 -11.72 6.23
C GLY A 136 -3.35 -12.04 7.61
N MET A 137 -3.60 -11.06 8.49
CA MET A 137 -3.83 -11.35 9.91
C MET A 137 -5.21 -10.95 10.48
N ASP A 138 -6.08 -10.31 9.72
CA ASP A 138 -7.36 -9.78 10.24
C ASP A 138 -8.57 -10.38 9.50
N TYR A 139 -8.81 -11.69 9.64
CA TYR A 139 -9.95 -12.39 9.02
C TYR A 139 -11.17 -12.54 9.95
N GLU A 140 -11.02 -12.27 11.25
CA GLU A 140 -12.05 -12.53 12.25
C GLU A 140 -13.22 -11.53 12.15
N GLU A 141 -12.99 -10.32 11.62
CA GLU A 141 -14.04 -9.30 11.44
C GLU A 141 -15.10 -9.68 10.39
N PHE A 142 -14.78 -10.54 9.42
CA PHE A 142 -15.74 -10.99 8.40
C PHE A 142 -16.81 -11.94 8.95
N GLY A 143 -16.64 -12.45 10.17
CA GLY A 143 -17.60 -13.32 10.86
C GLY A 143 -18.94 -12.65 11.21
N CYS A 144 -18.99 -11.32 11.20
CA CYS A 144 -20.22 -10.57 11.48
C CYS A 144 -21.09 -10.29 10.23
N THR A 145 -20.60 -10.63 9.04
CA THR A 145 -21.35 -10.40 7.79
C THR A 145 -22.43 -11.48 7.61
N ASN A 146 -23.61 -11.11 7.08
CA ASN A 146 -24.65 -12.10 6.75
C ASN A 146 -24.18 -13.12 5.70
N TYR A 147 -23.15 -12.75 4.94
CA TYR A 147 -22.58 -13.50 3.83
C TYR A 147 -21.14 -13.91 4.12
N GLU A 148 -20.85 -14.40 5.33
CA GLU A 148 -19.53 -14.87 5.76
C GLU A 148 -18.84 -15.83 4.75
N PRO A 149 -19.51 -16.86 4.19
CA PRO A 149 -18.86 -17.75 3.24
C PRO A 149 -18.55 -17.05 1.91
N LEU A 150 -19.37 -16.08 1.48
CA LEU A 150 -19.13 -15.34 0.24
C LEU A 150 -17.98 -14.34 0.42
N ALA A 151 -17.91 -13.63 1.54
CA ALA A 151 -16.80 -12.73 1.82
C ALA A 151 -15.47 -13.49 1.89
N LYS A 152 -15.47 -14.67 2.54
CA LYS A 152 -14.27 -15.53 2.64
C LYS A 152 -13.86 -16.12 1.29
N THR A 153 -14.78 -16.60 0.46
CA THR A 153 -14.43 -17.13 -0.88
C THR A 153 -13.95 -16.04 -1.83
N LEU A 154 -14.52 -14.83 -1.74
CA LEU A 154 -14.21 -13.70 -2.60
C LEU A 154 -12.85 -13.06 -2.26
N LEU A 155 -12.34 -13.25 -1.03
CA LEU A 155 -11.00 -12.83 -0.60
C LEU A 155 -9.93 -13.90 -0.88
N PHE A 156 -10.33 -15.17 -0.96
CA PHE A 156 -9.43 -16.30 -1.25
C PHE A 156 -9.22 -16.52 -2.77
N LEU A 157 -10.09 -15.95 -3.60
CA LEU A 157 -10.06 -16.02 -5.07
C LEU A 157 -9.27 -14.85 -5.68
#